data_AF-D9WRE6-F1
#
_entry.id   AF-D9WRE6-F1
#
_cell.length_a   1.000
_cell.length_b   1.000
_cell.length_c   1.000
_cell.angle_alpha   90.00
_cell.angle_beta   90.00
_cell.angle_gamma   90.00
#
_symmetry.space_group_name_H-M   'P 1'
#
loop_
_entity.id
_entity.type
_entity.pdbx_description
1 polymer ?
#
loop_
_entity_poly.entity_id
_entity_poly.type
_entity_poly.pdbx_seq_one_letter_code
_entity_poly.pdbx_strand_id
1 'polypeptide(L)'
;MHLAYPAVLAVLLFCTGLYGVLARRNAILVLMSVELMLNAVNLNLVAFDVWLRDTLHAGQALTLFTIAIAAAEIGIGLAIVLLVYRNRGTSDVDRLRDLADPPPSGQVPPDDSDDSMAAATDNGPGNGPGNGPDDRADQGTRARRQTA
;
A
#
# COMPACT_ATOMS: atom_id res chain seq x y z
N MET A 1 -35.25 8.15 -15.86
CA MET A 1 -34.34 7.57 -14.85
C MET A 1 -33.99 8.66 -13.86
N HIS A 2 -33.96 8.37 -12.56
CA HIS A 2 -33.54 9.35 -11.57
C HIS A 2 -32.01 9.49 -11.63
N LEU A 3 -31.50 10.70 -11.89
CA LEU A 3 -30.06 10.96 -12.10
C LEU A 3 -29.20 10.54 -10.88
N ALA A 4 -29.78 10.53 -9.68
CA ALA A 4 -29.03 10.18 -8.48
C ALA A 4 -28.44 8.76 -8.52
N TYR A 5 -29.09 7.77 -9.14
CA TYR A 5 -28.56 6.40 -9.18
C TYR A 5 -27.24 6.29 -9.95
N PRO A 6 -27.16 6.68 -11.24
CA PRO A 6 -25.89 6.64 -11.96
C PRO A 6 -24.86 7.62 -11.41
N ALA A 7 -25.27 8.78 -10.87
CA ALA A 7 -24.35 9.74 -10.27
C ALA A 7 -23.69 9.19 -9.00
N VAL A 8 -24.46 8.58 -8.09
CA VAL A 8 -23.92 7.94 -6.88
C VAL A 8 -23.03 6.77 -7.25
N LEU A 9 -23.43 5.94 -8.23
CA LEU A 9 -22.60 4.85 -8.72
C LEU A 9 -21.27 5.36 -9.29
N ALA A 10 -21.29 6.42 -10.12
CA ALA A 10 -20.08 7.04 -10.65
C ALA A 10 -19.16 7.53 -9.52
N VAL A 11 -19.69 8.21 -8.50
CA VAL A 11 -18.89 8.67 -7.36
C VAL A 11 -18.28 7.49 -6.60
N LEU A 12 -19.04 6.42 -6.34
CA LEU A 12 -18.52 5.22 -5.66
C LEU A 12 -17.41 4.53 -6.45
N LEU A 13 -17.58 4.40 -7.77
CA LEU A 13 -16.56 3.82 -8.65
C LEU A 13 -15.30 4.69 -8.70
N PHE A 14 -15.47 6.01 -8.78
CA PHE A 14 -14.36 6.96 -8.77
C PHE A 14 -13.57 6.88 -7.45
N CYS A 15 -14.25 6.87 -6.30
CA CYS A 15 -13.60 6.74 -4.99
C CYS A 15 -12.89 5.38 -4.85
N THR A 16 -13.46 4.31 -5.40
CA THR A 16 -12.83 2.98 -5.39
C THR A 16 -11.56 2.97 -6.24
N GLY A 17 -11.60 3.57 -7.43
CA GLY A 17 -10.43 3.76 -8.27
C GLY A 17 -9.37 4.62 -7.59
N LEU A 18 -9.76 5.74 -6.97
CA LEU A 18 -8.86 6.61 -6.21
C LEU A 18 -8.18 5.86 -5.06
N TYR A 19 -8.96 5.09 -4.28
CA TYR A 19 -8.40 4.22 -3.25
C TYR A 19 -7.41 3.21 -3.83
N GLY A 20 -7.73 2.61 -4.99
CA GLY A 20 -6.83 1.72 -5.71
C GLY A 20 -5.51 2.39 -6.09
N VAL A 21 -5.54 3.62 -6.61
CA VAL A 21 -4.32 4.37 -6.94
C VAL A 21 -3.44 4.61 -5.70
N LEU A 22 -4.05 4.94 -4.56
CA LEU A 22 -3.31 5.24 -3.33
C LEU A 22 -2.81 4.00 -2.58
N ALA A 23 -3.54 2.88 -2.66
CA ALA A 23 -3.27 1.69 -1.85
C ALA A 23 -2.41 0.62 -2.56
N ARG A 24 -2.28 0.70 -3.89
CA ARG A 24 -1.62 -0.35 -4.68
C ARG A 24 -0.17 0.00 -4.97
N ARG A 25 0.73 -0.93 -4.67
CA ARG A 25 2.16 -0.85 -5.01
C ARG A 25 2.51 -1.43 -6.38
N ASN A 26 1.69 -2.36 -6.89
CA ASN A 26 1.91 -2.92 -8.22
C ASN A 26 1.44 -1.92 -9.28
N ALA A 27 2.36 -1.48 -10.15
CA ALA A 27 2.09 -0.52 -11.22
C ALA A 27 0.90 -0.92 -12.12
N ILE A 28 0.71 -2.21 -12.40
CA ILE A 28 -0.42 -2.69 -13.19
C ILE A 28 -1.75 -2.45 -12.46
N LEU A 29 -1.78 -2.66 -11.14
CA LEU A 29 -2.98 -2.42 -10.34
C LEU A 29 -3.26 -0.92 -10.19
N VAL A 30 -2.23 -0.07 -10.20
CA VAL A 30 -2.40 1.39 -10.25
C VAL A 30 -3.03 1.79 -11.59
N LEU A 31 -2.52 1.30 -12.74
CA LEU A 31 -3.10 1.56 -14.07
C LEU A 31 -4.57 1.12 -14.15
N MET A 32 -4.90 -0.09 -13.69
CA MET A 32 -6.29 -0.57 -13.62
C MET A 32 -7.19 0.33 -12.75
N SER A 33 -6.63 0.92 -11.70
CA SER A 33 -7.38 1.82 -10.82
C SER A 33 -7.67 3.17 -11.50
N VAL A 34 -6.72 3.70 -12.29
CA VAL A 34 -6.93 4.89 -13.14
C VAL A 34 -8.01 4.63 -14.19
N GLU A 35 -7.99 3.48 -14.84
CA GLU A 35 -9.04 3.08 -15.80
C GLU A 35 -10.43 3.03 -15.16
N LEU A 36 -10.51 2.55 -13.92
CA LEU A 36 -11.78 2.55 -13.18
C LEU A 36 -12.27 3.98 -12.89
N MET A 37 -11.36 4.91 -12.59
CA MET A 37 -11.69 6.33 -12.41
C MET A 37 -12.18 6.95 -13.73
N LEU A 38 -11.52 6.70 -14.86
CA LEU A 38 -11.94 7.19 -16.17
C LEU A 38 -13.30 6.61 -16.59
N ASN A 39 -13.57 5.34 -16.29
CA ASN A 39 -14.88 4.72 -16.52
C ASN A 39 -15.99 5.34 -15.67
N ALA A 40 -15.69 5.73 -14.43
CA ALA A 40 -16.64 6.46 -13.59
C ALA A 40 -16.99 7.84 -14.17
N VAL A 41 -16.00 8.56 -14.73
CA VAL A 41 -16.23 9.84 -15.44
C VAL A 41 -17.10 9.62 -16.68
N ASN A 42 -16.83 8.59 -17.48
CA ASN A 42 -17.63 8.23 -18.65
C ASN A 42 -19.09 7.91 -18.31
N LEU A 43 -19.32 7.14 -17.24
CA LEU A 43 -20.66 6.86 -16.75
C LEU A 43 -21.40 8.17 -16.40
N ASN A 44 -20.71 9.11 -15.77
CA ASN A 44 -21.27 10.39 -15.39
C ASN A 44 -21.64 11.25 -16.63
N LEU A 45 -20.76 11.30 -17.63
CA LEU A 45 -21.00 12.02 -18.89
C LEU A 45 -22.24 11.49 -19.62
N VAL A 46 -22.37 10.18 -19.76
CA VAL A 46 -23.55 9.56 -20.41
C VAL A 46 -24.82 9.79 -19.58
N ALA A 47 -24.74 9.72 -18.25
CA ALA A 47 -25.88 9.94 -17.38
C ALA A 47 -26.42 11.37 -17.47
N PHE A 48 -25.53 12.37 -17.52
CA PHE A 48 -25.91 13.76 -17.70
C PHE A 48 -26.46 14.05 -19.10
N ASP A 49 -25.88 13.45 -20.16
CA ASP A 49 -26.38 13.58 -21.53
C ASP A 49 -27.85 13.16 -21.64
N VAL A 50 -28.17 11.97 -21.10
CA VAL A 50 -29.53 11.41 -21.10
C VAL A 50 -30.48 12.24 -20.22
N TRP A 51 -29.99 12.80 -19.11
CA TRP A 51 -30.82 13.61 -18.21
C TRP A 51 -31.14 15.01 -18.77
N LEU A 52 -30.15 15.69 -19.36
CA LEU A 52 -30.33 16.99 -20.01
C LEU A 52 -31.14 16.91 -21.31
N ARG A 53 -31.25 15.70 -21.89
CA ARG A 53 -31.83 15.46 -23.22
C ARG A 53 -31.11 16.32 -24.27
N ASP A 54 -29.79 16.33 -24.20
CA ASP A 54 -28.97 17.09 -25.15
C ASP A 54 -29.22 16.57 -26.57
N THR A 55 -29.72 17.44 -27.45
CA THR A 55 -29.98 17.12 -28.85
C THR A 55 -28.71 16.86 -29.66
N LEU A 56 -27.56 17.37 -29.18
CA LEU A 56 -26.27 17.17 -29.84
C LEU A 56 -25.52 15.95 -29.30
N HIS A 57 -26.03 15.30 -28.25
CA HIS A 57 -25.41 14.13 -27.60
C HIS A 57 -23.92 14.33 -27.27
N ALA A 58 -23.56 15.54 -26.81
CA ALA A 58 -22.17 15.92 -26.61
C ALA A 58 -21.50 15.07 -25.51
N GLY A 59 -22.25 14.65 -24.48
CA GLY A 59 -21.73 13.79 -23.42
C GLY A 59 -21.42 12.38 -23.91
N GLN A 60 -22.22 11.85 -24.84
CA GLN A 60 -21.94 10.56 -25.48
C GLN A 60 -20.74 10.65 -26.43
N ALA A 61 -20.65 11.71 -27.23
CA ALA A 61 -19.50 11.94 -28.11
C ALA A 61 -18.20 12.03 -27.31
N LEU A 62 -18.17 12.84 -26.24
CA LEU A 62 -17.02 12.96 -25.36
C LEU A 62 -16.63 11.61 -24.73
N THR A 63 -17.61 10.81 -24.30
CA THR A 63 -17.37 9.46 -23.76
C THR A 63 -16.62 8.56 -24.74
N LEU A 64 -16.99 8.59 -26.04
CA LEU A 64 -16.29 7.81 -27.06
C LEU A 64 -14.83 8.26 -27.23
N PHE A 65 -14.58 9.57 -27.20
CA PHE A 65 -13.20 10.09 -27.22
C PHE A 65 -12.41 9.67 -25.98
N THR A 66 -13.02 9.73 -24.79
CA THR A 66 -12.35 9.29 -23.56
C THR A 66 -12.04 7.79 -23.58
N ILE A 67 -12.90 6.94 -24.15
CA ILE A 67 -12.60 5.51 -24.35
C ILE A 67 -11.41 5.32 -25.29
N ALA A 68 -11.33 6.08 -26.39
CA ALA A 68 -10.20 6.01 -27.31
C ALA A 68 -8.89 6.47 -26.65
N ILE A 69 -8.94 7.52 -25.83
CA ILE A 69 -7.79 8.01 -25.05
C ILE A 69 -7.36 6.98 -24.01
N ALA A 70 -8.31 6.37 -23.28
CA ALA A 70 -8.03 5.32 -22.31
C ALA A 70 -7.36 4.10 -22.95
N ALA A 71 -7.82 3.68 -24.14
CA ALA A 71 -7.18 2.61 -24.90
C ALA A 71 -5.72 2.95 -25.28
N ALA A 72 -5.47 4.20 -25.69
CA ALA A 72 -4.11 4.68 -25.99
C ALA A 72 -3.23 4.73 -24.72
N GLU A 73 -3.78 5.22 -23.61
CA GLU A 73 -3.12 5.30 -22.31
C GLU A 73 -2.72 3.91 -21.81
N ILE A 74 -3.61 2.92 -21.84
CA ILE A 74 -3.30 1.55 -21.40
C ILE A 74 -2.20 0.92 -22.26
N GLY A 75 -2.21 1.17 -23.56
CA GLY A 75 -1.12 0.73 -24.45
C GLY A 75 0.23 1.29 -24.01
N ILE A 76 0.30 2.59 -23.73
CA ILE A 76 1.52 3.27 -23.29
C ILE A 76 1.91 2.83 -21.86
N GLY A 77 0.96 2.79 -20.94
CA GLY A 77 1.16 2.42 -19.54
C GLY A 77 1.71 1.00 -19.40
N LEU A 78 1.10 0.03 -20.09
CA LEU A 78 1.60 -1.36 -20.08
C LEU A 78 2.98 -1.47 -20.74
N ALA A 79 3.25 -0.74 -21.82
CA ALA A 79 4.56 -0.73 -22.45
C ALA A 79 5.65 -0.23 -21.48
N ILE A 80 5.38 0.85 -20.74
CA ILE A 80 6.27 1.37 -19.70
C ILE A 80 6.47 0.34 -18.58
N VAL A 81 5.40 -0.24 -18.07
CA VAL A 81 5.47 -1.24 -16.99
C VAL A 81 6.27 -2.46 -17.41
N LEU A 82 6.07 -2.96 -18.64
CA LEU A 82 6.86 -4.08 -19.18
C LEU A 82 8.34 -3.72 -19.34
N LEU A 83 8.64 -2.51 -19.81
CA LEU A 83 10.03 -2.06 -19.95
C LEU A 83 10.72 -1.99 -18.59
N VAL A 84 10.05 -1.43 -17.59
CA VAL A 84 10.56 -1.37 -16.21
C VAL A 84 10.75 -2.78 -15.64
N TYR A 85 9.76 -3.66 -15.81
CA TYR A 85 9.83 -5.03 -15.34
C TYR A 85 10.98 -5.80 -16.00
N ARG A 86 11.21 -5.62 -17.30
CA ARG A 86 12.33 -6.25 -18.02
C ARG A 86 13.69 -5.79 -17.49
N ASN A 87 13.80 -4.53 -17.08
CA ASN A 87 15.07 -3.97 -16.61
C ASN A 87 15.32 -4.19 -15.10
N ARG A 88 14.27 -4.33 -14.29
CA ARG A 88 14.36 -4.40 -12.82
C ARG A 88 13.84 -5.69 -12.18
N GLY A 89 13.13 -6.52 -12.94
CA GLY A 89 12.48 -7.73 -12.43
C GLY A 89 11.30 -7.48 -11.48
N THR A 90 10.82 -6.23 -11.35
CA THR A 90 9.72 -5.87 -10.47
C THR A 90 8.87 -4.74 -11.05
N SER A 91 7.56 -4.76 -10.77
CA SER A 91 6.60 -3.70 -11.09
C SER A 91 6.12 -2.95 -9.83
N ASP A 92 6.85 -3.08 -8.72
CA ASP A 92 6.60 -2.33 -7.48
C ASP A 92 7.02 -0.87 -7.66
N VAL A 93 6.06 0.06 -7.61
CA VAL A 93 6.29 1.50 -7.80
C VAL A 93 7.13 2.11 -6.68
N ASP A 94 7.05 1.57 -5.46
CA ASP A 94 7.79 2.10 -4.31
C ASP A 94 9.31 1.87 -4.46
N ARG A 95 9.71 0.93 -5.32
CA ARG A 95 11.11 0.59 -5.62
C ARG A 95 11.72 1.43 -6.74
N LEU A 96 10.94 2.29 -7.41
CA LEU A 96 11.40 3.13 -8.51
C LEU A 96 11.96 4.47 -8.00
N ARG A 97 13.06 4.45 -7.25
CA ARG A 97 13.61 5.63 -6.54
C ARG A 97 14.90 6.22 -7.13
N ASP A 98 15.29 5.83 -8.34
CA ASP A 98 16.56 6.24 -8.93
C ASP A 98 16.73 7.74 -9.16
N LEU A 99 15.63 8.49 -9.11
CA LEU A 99 15.61 9.95 -9.24
C LEU A 99 15.38 10.68 -7.90
N ALA A 100 15.38 9.95 -6.77
CA ALA A 100 15.24 10.55 -5.45
C ALA A 100 16.55 11.27 -5.06
N ASP A 101 16.41 12.43 -4.43
CA ASP A 101 17.57 13.19 -3.96
C ASP A 101 18.37 12.36 -2.94
N PRO A 102 19.71 12.25 -3.10
CA PRO A 102 20.55 11.60 -2.11
C PRO A 102 20.43 12.32 -0.76
N PRO A 103 20.48 11.58 0.36
CA PRO A 103 20.47 12.19 1.68
C PRO A 103 21.64 13.20 1.79
N PRO A 104 21.42 14.34 2.48
CA PRO A 104 22.43 15.38 2.61
C PRO A 104 23.72 14.80 3.21
N SER A 105 24.85 15.11 2.59
CA SER A 105 26.18 14.61 2.98
C SER A 105 26.48 14.97 4.42
N GLY A 106 26.38 13.98 5.31
CA GLY A 106 26.58 14.14 6.75
C GLY A 106 25.54 13.44 7.62
N GLN A 107 24.43 12.97 7.03
CA GLN A 107 23.51 12.07 7.72
C GLN A 107 23.84 10.63 7.34
N VAL A 108 24.36 9.87 8.31
CA VAL A 108 24.48 8.42 8.22
C VAL A 108 23.06 7.87 8.00
N PRO A 109 22.81 7.04 6.96
CA PRO A 109 21.52 6.40 6.78
C PRO A 109 21.08 5.72 8.08
N PRO A 110 19.80 5.79 8.47
CA PRO A 110 19.30 4.99 9.58
C PRO A 110 19.70 3.53 9.35
N ASP A 111 20.35 2.94 10.35
CA ASP A 111 20.76 1.54 10.31
C ASP A 111 19.50 0.68 10.47
N ASP A 112 18.98 0.17 9.37
CA ASP A 112 17.80 -0.71 9.34
C ASP A 112 18.06 -2.08 10.03
N SER A 113 19.22 -2.28 10.69
CA SER A 113 19.54 -3.48 11.47
C SER A 113 19.00 -3.47 12.91
N ASP A 114 18.53 -2.32 13.42
CA ASP A 114 18.03 -2.19 14.80
C ASP A 114 16.64 -2.84 15.03
N ASP A 115 15.88 -3.15 13.97
CA ASP A 115 14.59 -3.86 14.09
C ASP A 115 14.75 -5.33 14.53
N SER A 116 15.98 -5.85 14.55
CA SER A 116 16.28 -7.21 15.03
C SER A 116 16.55 -7.31 16.54
N MET A 117 16.77 -6.19 17.26
CA MET A 117 17.13 -6.21 18.69
C MET A 117 15.98 -5.89 19.65
N ALA A 118 14.83 -5.40 19.18
CA ALA A 118 13.70 -5.02 20.05
C ALA A 118 12.94 -6.21 20.68
N ALA A 119 13.30 -7.47 20.37
CA ALA A 119 12.63 -8.66 20.88
C ALA A 119 13.27 -9.29 22.14
N ALA A 120 14.38 -8.77 22.67
CA ALA A 120 15.08 -9.40 23.78
C ALA A 120 15.64 -8.38 24.79
N THR A 121 14.80 -7.90 25.71
CA THR A 121 15.11 -7.68 27.14
C THR A 121 13.99 -6.86 27.83
N ASP A 122 12.99 -7.55 28.36
CA ASP A 122 12.20 -7.03 29.50
C ASP A 122 12.45 -7.98 30.69
N ASN A 123 13.40 -7.59 31.54
CA ASN A 123 13.58 -8.13 32.89
C ASN A 123 14.00 -6.96 33.78
N GLY A 124 13.03 -6.17 34.23
CA GLY A 124 13.24 -5.11 35.21
C GLY A 124 13.59 -5.66 36.61
N PRO A 125 14.40 -4.95 37.43
CA PRO A 125 14.70 -5.38 38.78
C PRO A 125 13.61 -4.89 39.75
N GLY A 126 12.74 -5.81 40.18
CA GLY A 126 11.81 -5.59 41.28
C GLY A 126 12.54 -5.68 42.62
N ASN A 127 12.80 -4.54 43.24
CA ASN A 127 13.34 -4.42 44.59
C ASN A 127 12.16 -4.39 45.60
N GLY A 128 12.12 -5.32 46.55
CA GLY A 128 11.16 -5.33 47.66
C GLY A 128 11.86 -5.65 48.98
N PRO A 129 11.65 -4.89 50.08
CA PRO A 129 12.28 -5.19 51.36
C PRO A 129 11.38 -6.11 52.20
N GLY A 130 11.95 -7.15 52.80
CA GLY A 130 11.24 -8.03 53.72
C GLY A 130 12.17 -8.97 54.48
N ASN A 131 12.40 -8.66 55.75
CA ASN A 131 13.21 -9.41 56.71
C ASN A 131 12.62 -10.78 57.08
N GLY A 132 13.49 -11.76 57.36
CA GLY A 132 13.18 -12.98 58.11
C GLY A 132 14.47 -13.78 58.42
N PRO A 133 14.76 -14.16 59.69
CA PRO A 133 16.07 -14.65 60.10
C PRO A 133 16.20 -16.18 60.03
N ASP A 134 17.47 -16.61 59.95
CA ASP A 134 18.04 -17.92 60.32
C ASP A 134 17.41 -19.20 59.75
N ASP A 135 18.20 -19.95 58.98
CA ASP A 135 18.45 -21.36 59.31
C ASP A 135 19.77 -21.84 58.69
N ARG A 136 20.84 -21.69 59.47
CA ARG A 136 22.01 -22.55 59.36
C ARG A 136 21.67 -23.91 59.95
N ALA A 137 21.21 -24.84 59.13
CA ALA A 137 21.41 -26.26 59.43
C ALA A 137 21.17 -27.09 58.17
N ASP A 138 22.09 -28.02 57.97
CA ASP A 138 21.82 -29.37 57.49
C ASP A 138 22.23 -29.73 56.05
N GLN A 139 23.07 -30.78 56.02
CA GLN A 139 23.25 -31.77 54.94
C GLN A 139 24.26 -31.48 53.82
N GLY A 140 25.52 -31.34 54.22
CA GLY A 140 26.57 -32.09 53.54
C GLY A 140 26.33 -33.60 53.73
N THR A 141 25.79 -34.33 52.74
CA THR A 141 25.80 -35.82 52.72
C THR A 141 25.65 -36.44 51.32
N ARG A 142 25.52 -35.71 50.21
CA ARG A 142 25.32 -36.34 48.88
C ARG A 142 26.44 -36.06 47.88
N ALA A 143 27.67 -36.31 48.32
CA ALA A 143 28.70 -36.78 47.41
C ALA A 143 28.37 -38.21 46.94
N ARG A 144 28.82 -38.56 45.72
CA ARG A 144 28.85 -39.92 45.13
C ARG A 144 27.52 -40.45 44.58
N ARG A 145 27.25 -40.17 43.30
CA ARG A 145 26.46 -40.92 42.29
C ARG A 145 26.17 -39.87 41.20
N GLN A 146 26.49 -39.98 39.93
CA GLN A 146 26.88 -41.07 39.05
C GLN A 146 27.51 -40.40 37.83
N THR A 147 28.80 -40.61 37.61
CA THR A 147 29.42 -40.60 36.28
C THR A 147 29.64 -42.06 35.92
N ALA A 148 28.96 -42.54 34.88
CA ALA A 148 29.27 -43.74 34.13
C ALA A 148 28.71 -43.55 32.72
#